data_AF-A0A7V8ZFT4-F1
#
_entry.id   AF-A0A7V8ZFT4-F1
#
_cell.length_a   1.000
_cell.length_b   1.000
_cell.length_c   1.000
_cell.angle_alpha   90.00
_cell.angle_beta   90.00
_cell.angle_gamma   90.00
#
_symmetry.space_group_name_H-M   'P 1'
#
loop_
_entity.id
_entity.type
_entity.pdbx_description
1 polymer ?
#
loop_
_entity_poly.entity_id
_entity_poly.type
_entity_poly.pdbx_seq_one_letter_code
_entity_poly.pdbx_strand_id
1 'polypeptide(L)'
;MPATQAVVVGPGQGMALRGPVGGPLLFKVRGEQTDGALTALENVIPPGTGPPLHAHDAQDEAWWVVSGAVRFQIGEELASAEAGSFVWVPRGVPHAFRNDDEAPATLLVLFTPAGIEPFFDAIAEADEVRGEDFARLGAAVGMTVLGPPLGPPAT
;
A
#
# COMPACT_ATOMS: atom_id res chain seq x y z
N MET A 1 8.57 13.57 22.47
CA MET A 1 8.75 13.03 21.11
C MET A 1 9.89 12.04 21.18
N PRO A 2 9.69 10.75 20.86
CA PRO A 2 10.82 9.86 20.68
C PRO A 2 11.70 10.41 19.54
N ALA A 3 13.02 10.31 19.69
CA ALA A 3 13.97 10.82 18.70
C ALA A 3 13.93 9.97 17.43
N THR A 4 14.11 10.60 16.26
CA THR A 4 14.34 9.89 14.99
C THR A 4 15.44 8.85 15.16
N GLN A 5 15.15 7.59 14.84
CA GLN A 5 16.10 6.51 15.00
C GLN A 5 16.63 6.10 13.62
N ALA A 6 17.94 6.21 13.42
CA ALA A 6 18.58 5.60 12.26
C ALA A 6 18.41 4.07 12.33
N VAL A 7 17.82 3.49 11.30
CA VAL A 7 17.55 2.05 11.21
C VAL A 7 18.19 1.46 9.96
N VAL A 8 18.65 0.21 10.07
CA VAL A 8 19.05 -0.62 8.93
C VAL A 8 18.18 -1.86 8.99
N VAL A 9 17.34 -2.05 7.98
CA VAL A 9 16.43 -3.20 7.88
C VAL A 9 16.76 -3.96 6.61
N GLY A 10 17.33 -5.14 6.77
CA GLY A 10 17.80 -5.98 5.67
C GLY A 10 16.66 -6.68 4.91
N PRO A 11 17.02 -7.46 3.86
CA PRO A 11 16.07 -8.29 3.14
C PRO A 11 15.33 -9.26 4.08
N GLY A 12 14.01 -9.35 3.95
CA GLY A 12 13.17 -10.20 4.81
C GLY A 12 13.07 -9.77 6.28
N GLN A 13 13.72 -8.67 6.68
CA GLN A 13 13.59 -8.08 8.01
C GLN A 13 12.53 -6.97 8.02
N GLY A 14 11.95 -6.75 9.20
CA GLY A 14 10.91 -5.76 9.44
C GLY A 14 9.81 -6.31 10.34
N MET A 15 8.81 -5.48 10.64
CA MET A 15 7.61 -5.94 11.33
C MET A 15 6.65 -6.54 10.31
N ALA A 16 6.37 -7.84 10.43
CA ALA A 16 5.52 -8.55 9.48
C ALA A 16 4.05 -8.51 9.90
N LEU A 17 3.17 -8.17 8.97
CA LEU A 17 1.71 -8.25 9.12
C LEU A 17 1.09 -9.00 7.94
N ARG A 18 -0.18 -9.37 8.07
CA ARG A 18 -1.00 -9.79 6.92
C ARG A 18 -1.38 -8.57 6.10
N GLY A 19 -1.23 -8.66 4.78
CA GLY A 19 -1.62 -7.61 3.84
C GLY A 19 -3.13 -7.48 3.66
N PRO A 20 -3.64 -6.25 3.40
CA PRO A 20 -5.08 -5.99 3.25
C PRO A 20 -5.71 -6.66 2.02
N VAL A 21 -4.88 -7.05 1.05
CA VAL A 21 -5.29 -7.72 -0.19
C VAL A 21 -4.83 -9.19 -0.21
N GLY A 22 -4.43 -9.71 0.95
CA GLY A 22 -3.66 -10.95 1.07
C GLY A 22 -2.15 -10.72 0.98
N GLY A 23 -1.38 -11.81 1.06
CA GLY A 23 0.08 -11.76 1.05
C GLY A 23 0.70 -11.18 2.34
N PRO A 24 2.03 -11.29 2.51
CA PRO A 24 2.75 -10.64 3.60
C PRO A 24 3.01 -9.15 3.34
N LEU A 25 2.84 -8.35 4.40
CA LEU A 25 3.40 -7.00 4.53
C LEU A 25 4.61 -7.03 5.45
N LEU A 26 5.62 -6.21 5.15
CA LEU A 26 6.82 -6.10 5.97
C LEU A 26 7.23 -4.62 6.13
N PHE A 27 6.91 -4.03 7.28
CA PHE A 27 7.30 -2.66 7.58
C PHE A 27 8.82 -2.54 7.74
N LYS A 28 9.41 -1.67 6.93
CA LYS A 28 10.83 -1.29 7.00
C LYS A 28 11.04 -0.15 7.97
N VAL A 29 10.12 0.80 7.99
CA VAL A 29 10.13 1.89 8.98
C VAL A 29 8.71 2.41 9.19
N ARG A 30 8.39 2.82 10.42
CA ARG A 30 7.10 3.40 10.82
C ARG A 30 7.29 4.83 11.32
N GLY A 31 6.20 5.58 11.40
CA GLY A 31 6.15 6.98 11.83
C GLY A 31 6.83 7.24 13.17
N GLU A 32 6.71 6.32 14.12
CA GLU A 32 7.37 6.42 15.44
C GLU A 32 8.89 6.49 15.35
N GLN A 33 9.48 5.91 14.30
CA GLN A 33 10.93 5.89 14.07
C GLN A 33 11.38 7.09 13.22
N THR A 34 10.47 7.72 12.49
CA THR A 34 10.74 8.80 11.53
C THR A 34 10.25 10.17 11.97
N ASP A 35 9.81 10.31 13.23
CA ASP A 35 9.13 11.52 13.74
C ASP A 35 7.94 11.93 12.86
N GLY A 36 7.20 10.94 12.36
CA GLY A 36 6.04 11.13 11.49
C GLY A 36 6.36 11.46 10.03
N ALA A 37 7.63 11.48 9.62
CA ALA A 37 7.99 11.90 8.25
C ALA A 37 7.66 10.86 7.17
N LEU A 38 7.80 9.57 7.48
CA LEU A 38 7.71 8.49 6.50
C LEU A 38 7.28 7.16 7.13
N THR A 39 6.41 6.45 6.43
CA THR A 39 6.21 5.01 6.58
C THR A 39 6.74 4.31 5.33
N ALA A 40 7.49 3.23 5.48
CA ALA A 40 7.93 2.40 4.36
C ALA A 40 7.67 0.92 4.64
N LEU A 41 7.15 0.19 3.65
CA LEU A 41 6.86 -1.24 3.77
C LEU A 41 7.06 -1.98 2.45
N GLU A 42 7.40 -3.26 2.51
CA GLU A 42 7.27 -4.18 1.37
C GLU A 42 5.87 -4.80 1.40
N ASN A 43 5.21 -4.85 0.25
CA ASN A 43 3.90 -5.46 0.07
C ASN A 43 3.96 -6.49 -1.05
N VAL A 44 3.70 -7.76 -0.72
CA VAL A 44 3.61 -8.83 -1.72
C VAL A 44 2.16 -8.99 -2.15
N ILE A 45 1.89 -8.74 -3.43
CA ILE A 45 0.55 -8.71 -4.00
C ILE A 45 0.24 -10.05 -4.68
N PRO A 46 -0.70 -10.84 -4.16
CA PRO A 46 -1.11 -12.09 -4.80
C PRO A 46 -1.72 -11.86 -6.21
N PRO A 47 -1.68 -12.89 -7.07
CA PRO A 47 -2.32 -12.88 -8.38
C PRO A 47 -3.79 -12.43 -8.33
N GLY A 48 -4.15 -11.51 -9.22
CA GLY A 48 -5.51 -11.03 -9.38
C GLY A 48 -6.07 -10.22 -8.21
N THR A 49 -5.21 -9.69 -7.34
CA THR A 49 -5.61 -8.90 -6.17
C THR A 49 -5.11 -7.46 -6.25
N GLY A 50 -5.67 -6.60 -5.40
CA GLY A 50 -5.37 -5.18 -5.34
C GLY A 50 -6.37 -4.43 -4.44
N PRO A 51 -6.03 -3.23 -3.94
CA PRO A 51 -6.94 -2.47 -3.10
C PRO A 51 -8.14 -1.94 -3.90
N PRO A 52 -9.25 -1.56 -3.22
CA PRO A 52 -10.30 -0.76 -3.85
C PRO A 52 -9.75 0.58 -4.33
N LEU A 53 -10.45 1.25 -5.25
CA LEU A 53 -10.16 2.64 -5.59
C LEU A 53 -10.30 3.53 -4.35
N HIS A 54 -9.25 4.26 -3.99
CA HIS A 54 -9.22 5.09 -2.79
C HIS A 54 -8.39 6.37 -2.99
N ALA A 55 -8.46 7.28 -2.04
CA ALA A 55 -7.60 8.45 -1.95
C ALA A 55 -7.21 8.71 -0.49
N HIS A 56 -6.01 9.26 -0.30
CA HIS A 56 -5.50 9.70 1.00
C HIS A 56 -5.65 11.21 1.13
N ASP A 57 -6.17 11.70 2.26
CA ASP A 57 -6.32 13.13 2.54
C ASP A 57 -4.98 13.76 2.94
N ALA A 58 -4.15 13.00 3.67
CA ALA A 58 -2.95 13.51 4.31
C ALA A 58 -1.65 13.00 3.68
N GLN A 59 -1.61 11.79 3.14
CA GLN A 59 -0.39 11.17 2.63
C GLN A 59 -0.29 11.25 1.11
N ASP A 60 0.89 11.59 0.63
CA ASP A 60 1.31 11.19 -0.72
C ASP A 60 1.79 9.73 -0.63
N GLU A 61 1.51 8.94 -1.67
CA GLU A 61 1.92 7.53 -1.76
C GLU A 61 2.87 7.32 -2.95
N ALA A 62 3.89 6.48 -2.75
CA ALA A 62 4.78 6.08 -3.82
C ALA A 62 5.02 4.57 -3.82
N TRP A 63 5.19 4.02 -5.01
CA TRP A 63 5.52 2.61 -5.20
C TRP A 63 6.80 2.46 -6.02
N TRP A 64 7.70 1.60 -5.56
CA TRP A 64 8.77 1.03 -6.37
C TRP A 64 8.46 -0.43 -6.63
N VAL A 65 8.36 -0.83 -7.89
CA VAL A 65 8.12 -2.23 -8.26
C VAL A 65 9.42 -3.01 -8.06
N VAL A 66 9.46 -3.88 -7.05
CA VAL A 66 10.65 -4.67 -6.71
C VAL A 66 10.71 -5.93 -7.59
N SER A 67 9.58 -6.59 -7.82
CA SER A 67 9.48 -7.79 -8.66
C SER A 67 8.10 -7.92 -9.29
N GLY A 68 8.03 -8.57 -10.46
CA GLY A 68 6.79 -8.76 -11.22
C GLY A 68 6.36 -7.50 -11.96
N ALA A 69 5.09 -7.45 -12.36
CA ALA A 69 4.45 -6.27 -12.92
C ALA A 69 3.13 -5.97 -12.20
N VAL A 70 2.79 -4.69 -12.09
CA VAL A 70 1.55 -4.23 -11.45
C VAL A 70 0.89 -3.18 -12.33
N ARG A 71 -0.41 -3.31 -12.54
CA ARG A 71 -1.22 -2.31 -13.23
C ARG A 71 -1.78 -1.32 -12.21
N PHE A 72 -1.52 -0.05 -12.43
CA PHE A 72 -1.97 1.06 -11.61
C PHE A 72 -3.09 1.83 -12.30
N GLN A 73 -4.01 2.36 -11.50
CA GLN A 73 -4.90 3.44 -11.86
C GLN A 73 -4.51 4.66 -11.03
N ILE A 74 -4.29 5.80 -11.69
CA ILE A 74 -3.94 7.08 -11.05
C ILE A 74 -4.81 8.17 -11.67
N GLY A 75 -5.81 8.62 -10.93
CA GLY A 75 -6.91 9.42 -11.47
C GLY A 75 -7.60 8.66 -12.62
N GLU A 76 -7.48 9.22 -13.82
CA GLU A 76 -8.03 8.65 -15.06
C GLU A 76 -7.01 7.80 -15.84
N GLU A 77 -5.73 7.83 -15.46
CA GLU A 77 -4.66 7.12 -16.15
C GLU A 77 -4.57 5.65 -15.70
N LEU A 78 -4.40 4.75 -16.66
CA LEU A 78 -4.06 3.35 -16.44
C LEU A 78 -2.67 3.07 -17.00
N ALA A 79 -1.79 2.51 -16.17
CA ALA A 79 -0.43 2.19 -16.57
C ALA A 79 0.02 0.85 -15.98
N SER A 80 0.73 0.04 -16.77
CA SER A 80 1.43 -1.14 -16.27
C SER A 80 2.88 -0.77 -15.96
N ALA A 81 3.37 -1.19 -14.81
CA ALA A 81 4.72 -0.91 -14.34
C ALA A 81 5.42 -2.23 -13.95
N GLU A 82 6.56 -2.49 -14.59
CA GLU A 82 7.40 -3.66 -14.33
C GLU A 82 8.49 -3.37 -13.28
N ALA A 83 9.20 -4.41 -12.83
CA ALA A 83 10.29 -4.29 -11.86
C ALA A 83 11.30 -3.20 -12.24
N GLY A 84 11.62 -2.33 -11.27
CA GLY A 84 12.46 -1.13 -11.46
C GLY A 84 11.68 0.15 -11.79
N SER A 85 10.37 0.06 -12.01
CA SER A 85 9.51 1.23 -12.19
C SER A 85 9.22 1.93 -10.87
N PHE A 86 9.08 3.26 -10.93
CA PHE A 86 8.63 4.09 -9.83
C PHE A 86 7.31 4.79 -10.18
N VAL A 87 6.40 4.85 -9.22
CA VAL A 87 5.08 5.46 -9.35
C VAL A 87 4.87 6.40 -8.16
N TRP A 88 4.35 7.60 -8.43
CA TRP A 88 4.09 8.63 -7.43
C TRP A 88 2.64 9.11 -7.53
N VAL A 89 1.96 9.18 -6.38
CA VAL A 89 0.59 9.65 -6.28
C VAL A 89 0.48 10.72 -5.21
N PRO A 90 0.22 11.98 -5.60
CA PRO A 90 -0.10 13.03 -4.64
C PRO A 90 -1.36 12.71 -3.85
N ARG A 91 -1.42 13.16 -2.59
CA ARG A 91 -2.62 13.15 -1.76
C ARG A 91 -3.83 13.73 -2.50
N GLY A 92 -5.00 13.17 -2.23
CA GLY A 92 -6.27 13.54 -2.86
C GLY A 92 -6.48 13.01 -4.27
N VAL A 93 -5.46 12.44 -4.92
CA VAL A 93 -5.61 11.79 -6.24
C VAL A 93 -6.15 10.37 -6.05
N PRO A 94 -7.30 10.00 -6.64
CA PRO A 94 -7.81 8.63 -6.59
C PRO A 94 -6.83 7.64 -7.22
N HIS A 95 -6.58 6.51 -6.57
CA HIS A 95 -5.69 5.48 -7.07
C HIS A 95 -6.10 4.07 -6.64
N ALA A 96 -5.68 3.11 -7.44
CA ALA A 96 -5.78 1.68 -7.19
C ALA A 96 -4.64 0.97 -7.92
N PHE A 97 -4.40 -0.29 -7.57
CA PHE A 97 -3.52 -1.14 -8.37
C PHE A 97 -4.03 -2.58 -8.38
N ARG A 98 -3.49 -3.39 -9.28
CA ARG A 98 -3.78 -4.81 -9.39
C ARG A 98 -2.58 -5.57 -9.93
N ASN A 99 -2.29 -6.71 -9.34
CA ASN A 99 -1.41 -7.70 -9.96
C ASN A 99 -2.24 -8.55 -10.93
N ASP A 100 -1.98 -8.44 -12.24
CA ASP A 100 -2.67 -9.23 -13.26
C ASP A 100 -1.96 -10.52 -13.63
N ASP A 101 -0.72 -10.71 -13.16
CA ASP A 101 0.07 -11.91 -13.44
C ASP A 101 -0.35 -13.09 -12.56
N GLU A 102 0.01 -14.30 -12.98
CA GLU A 102 -0.19 -15.53 -12.20
C GLU A 102 0.84 -15.71 -11.07
N ALA A 103 1.92 -14.92 -11.09
CA ALA A 103 2.93 -14.90 -10.04
C ALA A 103 2.74 -13.68 -9.11
N PRO A 104 3.12 -13.78 -7.83
CA PRO A 104 3.09 -12.61 -6.95
C PRO A 104 4.03 -11.49 -7.41
N ALA A 105 3.59 -10.24 -7.23
CA ALA A 105 4.40 -9.04 -7.41
C ALA A 105 4.83 -8.47 -6.05
N THR A 106 5.93 -7.73 -5.99
CA THR A 106 6.38 -7.06 -4.76
C THR A 106 6.53 -5.57 -4.99
N LEU A 107 5.92 -4.76 -4.13
CA LEU A 107 6.08 -3.32 -4.11
C LEU A 107 6.83 -2.89 -2.84
N LEU A 108 7.76 -1.96 -2.96
CA LEU A 108 8.14 -1.10 -1.83
C LEU A 108 7.18 0.10 -1.86
N VAL A 109 6.41 0.26 -0.79
CA VAL A 109 5.40 1.30 -0.62
C VAL A 109 5.91 2.34 0.36
N LEU A 110 5.72 3.62 0.02
CA LEU A 110 6.12 4.76 0.83
C LEU A 110 4.91 5.67 1.04
N PHE A 111 4.69 6.10 2.29
CA PHE A 111 3.67 7.09 2.63
C PHE A 111 4.33 8.27 3.32
N THR A 112 4.09 9.48 2.83
CA THR A 112 4.62 10.71 3.44
C THR A 112 3.57 11.81 3.54
N PRO A 113 3.35 12.41 4.72
CA PRO A 113 3.85 11.99 6.03
C PRO A 113 3.40 10.57 6.41
N ALA A 114 3.94 10.03 7.51
CA ALA A 114 3.46 8.79 8.09
C ALA A 114 2.00 8.92 8.60
N GLY A 115 1.43 7.85 9.15
CA GLY A 115 0.14 7.85 9.84
C GLY A 115 -0.89 6.88 9.27
N ILE A 116 -0.56 6.15 8.21
CA ILE A 116 -1.41 5.10 7.63
C ILE A 116 -1.35 3.80 8.45
N GLU A 117 -0.33 3.62 9.30
CA GLU A 117 -0.05 2.36 9.96
C GLU A 117 -1.20 1.77 10.79
N PRO A 118 -2.02 2.56 11.52
CA PRO A 118 -3.16 2.02 12.25
C PRO A 118 -4.18 1.28 11.37
N PHE A 119 -4.29 1.65 10.08
CA PHE A 119 -5.12 0.90 9.14
C PHE A 119 -4.59 -0.52 8.93
N PHE A 120 -3.29 -0.66 8.69
CA PHE A 120 -2.66 -1.97 8.49
C PHE A 120 -2.69 -2.83 9.75
N ASP A 121 -2.49 -2.23 10.93
CA ASP A 121 -2.60 -2.94 12.21
C ASP A 121 -4.01 -3.51 12.39
N ALA A 122 -5.04 -2.67 12.21
CA ALA A 122 -6.43 -3.08 12.39
C ALA A 122 -6.88 -4.15 11.37
N ILE A 123 -6.38 -4.07 10.13
CA ILE A 123 -6.61 -5.09 9.11
C ILE A 123 -5.95 -6.42 9.50
N ALA A 124 -4.73 -6.39 10.04
CA ALA A 124 -3.99 -7.60 10.41
C ALA A 124 -4.62 -8.32 11.61
N GLU A 125 -5.32 -7.59 12.49
CA GLU A 125 -6.08 -8.12 13.61
C GLU A 125 -7.46 -8.68 13.23
N ALA A 126 -7.98 -8.34 12.05
CA ALA A 126 -9.27 -8.83 11.59
C ALA A 126 -9.20 -10.30 11.15
N ASP A 127 -10.14 -11.12 11.64
CA ASP A 127 -10.26 -12.54 11.24
C ASP A 127 -10.56 -12.68 9.74
N GLU A 128 -11.35 -11.76 9.19
CA GLU A 128 -11.70 -11.68 7.78
C GLU A 128 -11.82 -10.20 7.37
N VAL A 129 -11.18 -9.84 6.26
CA VAL A 129 -11.22 -8.47 5.72
C VAL A 129 -12.33 -8.38 4.68
N ARG A 130 -13.36 -7.58 4.96
CA ARG A 130 -14.44 -7.30 4.00
C ARG A 130 -14.28 -5.90 3.41
N GLY A 131 -14.96 -5.64 2.29
CA GLY A 131 -14.92 -4.32 1.65
C GLY A 131 -15.35 -3.17 2.57
N GLU A 132 -16.31 -3.43 3.48
CA GLU A 132 -16.76 -2.47 4.49
C GLU A 132 -15.67 -2.16 5.53
N ASP A 133 -14.77 -3.11 5.84
CA ASP A 133 -13.65 -2.87 6.75
C ASP A 133 -12.63 -1.93 6.14
N PHE A 134 -12.37 -2.05 4.83
CA PHE A 134 -11.50 -1.13 4.11
C PHE A 134 -11.97 0.33 4.24
N ALA A 135 -13.27 0.55 4.01
CA ALA A 135 -13.86 1.89 4.11
C ALA A 135 -13.86 2.41 5.55
N ARG A 136 -14.31 1.59 6.52
CA ARG A 136 -14.39 1.97 7.93
C ARG A 136 -13.03 2.25 8.55
N LEU A 137 -12.07 1.35 8.35
CA LEU A 137 -10.71 1.47 8.90
C LEU A 137 -9.91 2.55 8.17
N GLY A 138 -10.08 2.66 6.85
CA GLY A 138 -9.46 3.72 6.06
C GLY A 138 -9.90 5.11 6.50
N ALA A 139 -11.19 5.31 6.74
CA ALA A 139 -11.70 6.62 7.19
C ALA A 139 -11.06 7.09 8.51
N ALA A 140 -10.68 6.17 9.39
CA ALA A 140 -10.03 6.50 10.66
C ALA A 140 -8.61 7.08 10.50
N VAL A 141 -7.98 6.89 9.34
CA VAL A 141 -6.63 7.38 9.00
C VAL A 141 -6.64 8.39 7.84
N GLY A 142 -7.80 8.93 7.48
CA GLY A 142 -7.94 9.89 6.37
C GLY A 142 -7.79 9.24 4.99
N MET A 143 -8.21 7.98 4.83
CA MET A 143 -8.32 7.29 3.55
C MET A 143 -9.79 7.08 3.19
N THR A 144 -10.19 7.56 2.00
CA THR A 144 -11.57 7.42 1.50
C THR A 144 -11.63 6.39 0.38
N VAL A 145 -12.50 5.39 0.51
CA VAL A 145 -12.81 4.43 -0.58
C VAL A 145 -13.81 5.08 -1.54
N LEU A 146 -13.46 5.11 -2.83
CA LEU A 146 -14.17 5.82 -3.89
C LEU A 146 -14.82 4.88 -4.91
N GLY A 147 -14.44 3.60 -4.92
CA GLY A 147 -14.96 2.64 -5.88
C GLY A 147 -14.46 1.22 -5.64
N PRO A 148 -14.86 0.27 -6.50
CA PRO A 148 -14.42 -1.12 -6.40
C PRO A 148 -12.92 -1.26 -6.71
N PRO A 149 -12.31 -2.42 -6.42
CA PRO A 149 -10.98 -2.76 -6.94
C PRO A 149 -10.94 -2.75 -8.47
N LEU A 150 -9.75 -2.58 -9.03
CA LEU A 150 -9.54 -2.74 -10.46
C LEU A 150 -9.99 -4.13 -10.93
N GLY A 151 -10.79 -4.14 -11.99
CA GLY A 151 -11.17 -5.36 -12.69
C GLY A 151 -10.00 -5.97 -13.47
N PRO A 152 -10.19 -7.17 -14.05
CA PRO A 152 -9.21 -7.76 -14.96
C PRO A 152 -8.98 -6.84 -16.18
N PRO A 153 -7.87 -7.02 -16.92
CA PRO A 153 -7.62 -6.29 -18.16
C PRO A 153 -8.77 -6.50 -19.14
N ALA A 154 -9.12 -5.47 -19.90
CA ALA A 154 -10.03 -5.63 -21.03
C ALA A 154 -9.37 -6.54 -22.08
N THR A 155 -10.14 -7.50 -22.58
CA THR A 155 -9.76 -8.39 -23.68
C THR A 155 -9.75 -7.67 -25.02
#